data_AF-A0A2W5NPM6-F1
#
_entry.id   AF-A0A2W5NPM6-F1
#
_cell.length_a   1.000
_cell.length_b   1.000
_cell.length_c   1.000
_cell.angle_alpha   90.00
_cell.angle_beta   90.00
_cell.angle_gamma   90.00
#
_symmetry.space_group_name_H-M   'P 1'
#
loop_
_entity.id
_entity.type
_entity.pdbx_description
1 polymer ?
#
loop_
_entity_poly.entity_id
_entity_poly.type
_entity_poly.pdbx_seq_one_letter_code
_entity_poly.pdbx_strand_id
1 'polypeptide(L)'
;GIYFTWFWSRGQTLAMKTWGLRVVDRHGAPVTQLRALGRYLLSWIWFLPPLAALALLPFKVSGGESVVLIAGWVIVWALLARFHPQRQFWHDAWAGTRLVASKPLSR
;
A
#
# COMPACT_ATOMS: atom_id res chain seq x y z
N GLY A 1 4.16 7.22 -9.05
CA GLY A 1 2.71 7.41 -9.26
C GLY A 1 2.23 6.74 -10.52
N ILE A 2 2.46 7.38 -11.67
CA ILE A 2 1.88 7.01 -12.98
C ILE A 2 2.06 5.53 -13.36
N TYR A 3 3.27 4.97 -13.15
CA TYR A 3 3.52 3.55 -13.36
C TYR A 3 2.53 2.68 -12.57
N PHE A 4 2.46 2.89 -11.25
CA PHE A 4 1.60 2.09 -10.38
C PHE A 4 0.13 2.27 -10.72
N THR A 5 -0.33 3.50 -10.95
CA THR A 5 -1.73 3.76 -11.27
C THR A 5 -2.15 3.05 -12.56
N TRP A 6 -1.30 3.10 -13.60
CA TRP A 6 -1.56 2.43 -14.86
C TRP A 6 -1.53 0.90 -14.75
N PHE A 7 -0.50 0.34 -14.12
CA PHE A 7 -0.38 -1.12 -14.00
C PHE A 7 -1.45 -1.72 -13.09
N TRP A 8 -1.85 -1.03 -12.01
CA TRP A 8 -2.94 -1.49 -11.14
C TRP A 8 -4.30 -1.43 -11.83
N SER A 9 -4.55 -0.45 -12.72
CA SER A 9 -5.78 -0.47 -13.52
C SER A 9 -5.82 -1.63 -14.53
N ARG A 10 -4.64 -2.18 -14.88
CA ARG A 10 -4.48 -3.41 -15.67
C ARG A 10 -4.39 -4.67 -14.79
N GLY A 11 -4.53 -4.52 -13.48
CA GLY A 11 -4.59 -5.59 -12.48
C GLY A 11 -3.25 -5.95 -11.82
N GLN A 12 -2.09 -5.77 -12.46
CA GLN A 12 -0.80 -6.24 -11.92
C GLN A 12 0.38 -5.38 -12.36
N THR A 13 1.30 -5.12 -11.43
CA THR A 13 2.67 -4.68 -11.75
C THR A 13 3.57 -5.88 -12.08
N LEU A 14 4.78 -5.62 -12.58
CA LEU A 14 5.75 -6.69 -12.85
C LEU A 14 6.06 -7.51 -11.58
N ALA A 15 6.33 -6.85 -10.45
CA ALA A 15 6.57 -7.52 -9.18
C ALA A 15 5.34 -8.34 -8.73
N MET A 16 4.13 -7.82 -8.89
CA MET A 16 2.94 -8.58 -8.52
C MET A 16 2.78 -9.86 -9.36
N LYS A 17 3.20 -9.86 -10.63
CA LYS A 17 3.24 -11.08 -11.45
C LYS A 17 4.21 -12.11 -10.91
N THR A 18 5.40 -11.70 -10.43
CA THR A 18 6.38 -12.64 -9.87
C THR A 18 5.88 -13.33 -8.61
N TRP A 19 5.03 -12.64 -7.84
CA TRP A 19 4.43 -13.17 -6.61
C TRP A 19 3.03 -13.78 -6.80
N GLY A 20 2.51 -13.84 -8.03
CA GLY A 20 1.17 -14.36 -8.29
C GLY A 20 0.07 -13.54 -7.58
N LEU A 21 0.16 -12.21 -7.60
CA LEU A 21 -0.78 -11.29 -6.96
C LEU A 21 -1.46 -10.40 -7.99
N ARG A 22 -2.71 -10.01 -7.77
CA ARG A 22 -3.39 -8.96 -8.55
C ARG A 22 -4.21 -8.03 -7.67
N VAL A 23 -4.32 -6.77 -8.08
CA VAL A 23 -5.20 -5.78 -7.48
C VAL A 23 -6.54 -5.84 -8.18
N VAL A 24 -7.61 -5.95 -7.39
CA VAL A 24 -9.00 -5.90 -7.85
C VAL A 24 -9.79 -4.97 -6.95
N ASP A 25 -11.00 -4.61 -7.36
CA ASP A 25 -11.91 -3.92 -6.48
C ASP A 25 -12.63 -4.84 -5.48
N ARG A 26 -13.49 -4.25 -4.65
CA ARG A 26 -14.33 -4.97 -3.67
C ARG A 26 -15.17 -6.09 -4.28
N HIS A 27 -15.57 -5.98 -5.55
CA HIS A 27 -16.37 -6.99 -6.27
C HIS A 27 -15.49 -7.98 -7.05
N GLY A 28 -14.17 -7.77 -7.09
CA GLY A 28 -13.24 -8.59 -7.87
C GLY A 28 -13.06 -8.14 -9.32
N ALA A 29 -13.62 -6.98 -9.69
CA ALA A 29 -13.48 -6.39 -11.01
C ALA A 29 -12.15 -5.62 -11.14
N PRO A 30 -11.69 -5.33 -12.38
CA PRO A 30 -10.55 -4.45 -12.62
C PRO A 30 -10.73 -3.08 -11.97
N VAL A 31 -9.64 -2.52 -11.45
CA VAL A 31 -9.64 -1.21 -10.80
C VAL A 31 -9.60 -0.09 -11.85
N THR A 32 -10.38 0.97 -11.65
CA THR A 32 -10.35 2.15 -12.54
C THR A 32 -9.07 2.96 -12.30
N GLN A 33 -8.65 3.77 -13.27
CA GLN A 33 -7.47 4.66 -13.12
C GLN A 33 -7.62 5.60 -11.93
N LEU A 34 -8.80 6.19 -11.73
CA LEU A 34 -9.07 7.08 -10.60
C LEU A 34 -8.91 6.36 -9.26
N ARG A 35 -9.42 5.13 -9.16
CA ARG A 35 -9.28 4.32 -7.94
C ARG A 35 -7.83 3.88 -7.72
N ALA A 36 -7.10 3.57 -8.79
CA ALA A 36 -5.67 3.26 -8.71
C ALA A 36 -4.83 4.46 -8.25
N LEU A 37 -5.18 5.68 -8.68
CA LEU A 37 -4.59 6.92 -8.19
C LEU A 37 -4.90 7.15 -6.71
N GLY A 38 -6.17 7.01 -6.30
CA GLY A 38 -6.56 7.09 -4.89
C GLY A 38 -5.79 6.10 -4.03
N ARG A 39 -5.64 4.86 -4.50
CA ARG A 39 -4.80 3.84 -3.85
C ARG A 39 -3.35 4.29 -3.71
N TYR A 40 -2.75 4.85 -4.77
CA TYR A 40 -1.38 5.35 -4.73
C TYR A 40 -1.20 6.47 -3.70
N LEU A 41 -2.13 7.42 -3.64
CA LEU A 41 -2.11 8.50 -2.66
C LEU A 41 -2.25 7.94 -1.24
N LEU A 42 -3.19 7.02 -1.02
CA LEU A 42 -3.39 6.39 0.28
C LEU A 42 -2.21 5.53 0.73
N SER A 43 -1.44 4.94 -0.21
CA SER A 43 -0.21 4.21 0.12
C SER A 43 0.86 5.09 0.78
N TRP A 44 0.80 6.42 0.68
CA TRP A 44 1.71 7.30 1.41
C TRP A 44 1.54 7.25 2.92
N ILE A 45 0.42 6.74 3.45
CA ILE A 45 0.26 6.57 4.90
C ILE A 45 1.32 5.68 5.55
N TRP A 46 1.97 4.80 4.77
CA TRP A 46 3.08 3.98 5.23
C TRP A 46 4.31 4.80 5.65
N PHE A 47 4.48 6.02 5.13
CA PHE A 47 5.71 6.81 5.33
C PHE A 47 5.46 8.28 5.66
N LEU A 48 4.34 8.86 5.21
CA LEU A 48 4.06 10.28 5.39
C LEU A 48 3.96 10.68 6.86
N PRO A 49 3.27 9.94 7.77
CA PRO A 49 3.22 10.30 9.19
C PRO A 49 4.60 10.37 9.86
N PRO A 50 5.48 9.36 9.76
CA PRO A 50 6.81 9.46 10.38
C PRO A 50 7.68 10.52 9.71
N LEU A 51 7.61 10.70 8.38
CA LEU A 51 8.35 11.76 7.69
C LEU A 51 7.89 13.15 8.11
N ALA A 52 6.57 13.36 8.28
CA ALA A 52 6.01 14.61 8.78
C ALA A 52 6.44 14.87 10.22
N ALA A 53 6.46 13.84 11.07
CA ALA A 53 6.96 13.96 12.44
C ALA A 53 8.45 14.39 12.44
N LEU A 54 9.29 13.76 11.63
CA LEU A 54 10.71 14.13 11.52
C LEU A 54 10.94 15.54 10.97
N ALA A 55 10.07 16.02 10.08
CA ALA A 55 10.20 17.34 9.46
C ALA A 55 9.62 18.49 10.31
N LEU A 56 8.56 18.24 11.09
CA LEU A 56 7.81 19.27 11.81
C LEU A 56 8.17 19.37 13.29
N LEU A 57 8.78 18.34 13.88
CA LEU A 57 9.20 18.39 15.27
C LEU A 57 10.43 19.29 15.43
N PRO A 58 10.47 20.15 16.47
CA PRO A 58 11.55 21.11 16.67
C PRO A 58 12.86 20.47 17.18
N PHE A 59 12.85 19.17 17.49
CA PHE A 59 13.99 18.45 18.04
C PHE A 59 14.82 17.80 16.93
N LYS A 60 16.15 17.82 17.08
CA LYS A 60 17.04 17.09 16.17
C LYS A 60 16.97 15.60 16.48
N VAL A 61 16.30 14.85 15.62
CA VAL A 61 16.24 13.40 15.67
C VAL A 61 17.45 12.82 14.93
N SER A 62 18.19 11.91 15.57
CA SER A 62 19.33 11.25 14.94
C SER A 62 18.87 10.31 13.81
N GLY A 63 19.82 9.89 12.97
CA GLY A 63 19.53 8.91 11.91
C GLY A 63 19.03 7.57 12.46
N GLY A 64 19.57 7.11 13.60
CA GLY A 64 19.15 5.87 14.25
C GLY A 64 17.71 5.94 14.78
N GLU A 65 17.37 7.01 15.48
CA GLU A 65 16.01 7.23 15.98
C GLU A 65 15.00 7.35 14.83
N SER A 66 15.39 8.00 13.73
CA SER A 66 14.56 8.13 12.53
C SER A 66 14.23 6.75 11.93
N VAL A 67 15.20 5.85 11.87
CA VAL A 67 14.99 4.46 11.39
C VAL A 67 14.04 3.71 12.32
N VAL A 68 14.23 3.80 13.64
CA VAL A 68 13.34 3.15 14.62
C VAL A 68 11.91 3.67 14.50
N LEU A 69 11.74 4.98 14.35
CA LEU A 69 10.42 5.60 14.23
C LEU A 69 9.70 5.19 12.94
N ILE A 70 10.39 5.18 11.79
CA ILE A 70 9.83 4.72 10.52
C ILE A 70 9.51 3.22 10.57
N ALA A 71 10.44 2.39 11.05
CA ALA A 71 10.23 0.95 11.14
C ALA A 71 9.09 0.59 12.10
N GLY A 72 9.05 1.23 13.27
CA GLY A 72 7.98 1.08 14.25
C GLY A 72 6.61 1.46 13.65
N TRP A 73 6.54 2.57 12.93
CA TRP A 73 5.32 2.97 12.23
C TRP A 73 4.88 1.96 11.18
N VAL A 74 5.79 1.47 10.34
CA VAL A 74 5.52 0.43 9.33
C VAL A 74 4.99 -0.85 10.01
N ILE A 75 5.59 -1.26 11.13
CA ILE A 75 5.15 -2.44 11.89
C ILE A 75 3.74 -2.22 12.44
N VAL A 76 3.46 -1.08 13.07
CA VAL A 76 2.11 -0.74 13.58
C VAL A 76 1.09 -0.81 12.46
N TRP A 77 1.37 -0.17 11.33
CA TRP A 77 0.45 -0.15 10.19
C TRP A 77 0.26 -1.53 9.54
N ALA A 78 1.31 -2.35 9.48
CA ALA A 78 1.21 -3.74 9.03
C ALA A 78 0.40 -4.61 10.01
N LEU A 79 0.59 -4.43 11.32
CA LEU A 79 -0.15 -5.15 12.36
C LEU A 79 -1.64 -4.79 12.33
N LEU A 80 -1.97 -3.53 12.04
CA LEU A 80 -3.35 -3.08 11.89
C LEU A 80 -4.14 -3.88 10.84
N ALA A 81 -3.48 -4.43 9.81
CA ALA A 81 -4.13 -5.31 8.83
C ALA A 81 -4.78 -6.55 9.48
N ARG A 82 -4.26 -7.04 10.62
CA ARG A 82 -4.83 -8.17 11.36
C ARG A 82 -6.19 -7.86 12.00
N PHE A 83 -6.48 -6.58 12.24
CA PHE A 83 -7.73 -6.12 12.85
C PHE A 83 -8.81 -5.79 11.81
N HIS A 84 -8.45 -5.76 10.52
CA HIS A 84 -9.45 -5.62 9.46
C HIS A 84 -10.23 -6.94 9.31
N PRO A 85 -11.57 -6.95 9.18
CA PRO A 85 -12.36 -8.19 9.13
C PRO A 85 -11.92 -9.15 8.01
N GLN A 86 -11.50 -8.61 6.86
CA GLN A 86 -10.96 -9.36 5.72
C GLN A 86 -9.44 -9.57 5.75
N ARG A 87 -8.76 -9.23 6.86
CA ARG A 87 -7.30 -9.34 7.05
C ARG A 87 -6.46 -8.72 5.92
N GLN A 88 -6.85 -7.54 5.45
CA GLN A 88 -6.18 -6.79 4.39
C GLN A 88 -5.66 -5.45 4.90
N PHE A 89 -4.75 -4.82 4.15
CA PHE A 89 -4.24 -3.51 4.53
C PHE A 89 -5.33 -2.43 4.44
N TRP A 90 -5.33 -1.52 5.41
CA TRP A 90 -6.34 -0.46 5.50
C TRP A 90 -6.33 0.51 4.32
N HIS A 91 -5.15 0.86 3.79
CA HIS A 91 -5.06 1.72 2.61
C HIS A 91 -5.72 1.10 1.36
N ASP A 92 -5.66 -0.23 1.20
CA ASP A 92 -6.37 -0.95 0.15
C ASP A 92 -7.88 -0.86 0.36
N ALA A 93 -8.33 -1.12 1.60
CA ALA A 93 -9.74 -1.08 1.99
C ALA A 93 -10.37 0.30 1.77
N TRP A 94 -9.70 1.38 2.22
CA TRP A 94 -10.14 2.75 2.01
C TRP A 94 -10.17 3.15 0.53
N ALA A 95 -9.23 2.64 -0.27
CA ALA A 95 -9.25 2.81 -1.72
C ALA A 95 -10.35 1.96 -2.42
N GLY A 96 -11.06 1.09 -1.69
CA GLY A 96 -12.03 0.15 -2.27
C GLY A 96 -11.37 -0.93 -3.14
N THR A 97 -10.12 -1.25 -2.85
CA THR A 97 -9.29 -2.24 -3.55
C THR A 97 -8.90 -3.38 -2.62
N ARG A 98 -8.44 -4.48 -3.20
CA ARG A 98 -7.88 -5.62 -2.47
C ARG A 98 -6.83 -6.32 -3.32
N LEU A 99 -5.83 -6.88 -2.65
CA LEU A 99 -4.87 -7.79 -3.25
C LEU A 99 -5.41 -9.23 -3.15
N VAL A 100 -5.44 -9.93 -4.27
CA VAL A 100 -5.85 -11.34 -4.33
C VAL A 100 -4.80 -12.16 -5.04
N ALA A 101 -4.73 -13.46 -4.74
CA ALA A 101 -3.92 -14.38 -5.51
C ALA A 101 -4.39 -14.40 -6.98
N SER A 102 -3.44 -14.29 -7.90
CA SER A 102 -3.62 -14.49 -9.32
C SER A 102 -2.96 -15.80 -9.69
N LYS A 103 -3.71 -16.70 -10.32
CA LYS A 103 -3.10 -17.89 -10.92
C LYS A 103 -2.01 -17.43 -11.91
N PRO A 104 -0.85 -18.09 -11.95
CA PRO A 104 0.11 -17.87 -13.03
C PRO A 104 -0.62 -18.10 -14.35
N LEU A 105 -0.43 -17.21 -15.33
CA LEU A 105 -0.82 -17.53 -16.69
C LEU A 105 0.03 -18.74 -17.08
N SER A 106 -0.60 -19.89 -17.33
CA SER A 106 0.10 -21.05 -17.91
C SER A 106 0.80 -20.55 -19.17
N ARG A 107 2.11 -20.78 -19.25
CA ARG A 107 2.89 -20.50 -20.47
C ARG A 107 2.42 -21.39 -21.60
#